data_AF-A0A368YT81-F1
#
_entry.id   AF-A0A368YT81-F1
#
_cell.length_a   1.000
_cell.length_b   1.000
_cell.length_c   1.000
_cell.angle_alpha   90.00
_cell.angle_beta   90.00
_cell.angle_gamma   90.00
#
_symmetry.space_group_name_H-M   'P 1'
#
loop_
_entity.id
_entity.type
_entity.pdbx_description
1 polymer ?
#
loop_
_entity_poly.entity_id
_entity_poly.type
_entity_poly.pdbx_seq_one_letter_code
_entity_poly.pdbx_strand_id
1 'polypeptide(L)'
;MTANLPDKPSRRLSDRLPWPDRGAAAKLFPGVAVSILVAITAQFLSEHYGAPAMLMALLLGLALNFLAEDGARSRPGVEFSAKTILRLGVALLGARISTQMLADLGGPMIALVIAGIAATILFALLAARLFGRGWRLALLTGGAVAICGASAAMAIAAVLPKTEKSERNLAFTVLSVTLLSTVAMIAYPPLTAALGLRALETSVFLGGTIHDVAQVVGAGFSISPEVGETATLVKLIRVSMLAPVVLVFSLVIRAGGLAKEVPDGMHPPLLPGFVLGFLLLAVLNSVGVIPETVADLAGTLSRWALLIAIAAVGIRTSVSKMLDVGGTAIALIVIETIFLGLFILTGVRLIG
;
A
#
# COMPACT_ATOMS: atom_id res chain seq x y z
N MET A 1 -19.69 64.28 33.67
CA MET A 1 -19.55 62.81 33.68
C MET A 1 -20.01 62.29 32.33
N THR A 2 -19.11 62.23 31.35
CA THR A 2 -19.38 61.70 30.00
C THR A 2 -18.64 60.38 29.86
N ALA A 3 -19.39 59.27 29.73
CA ALA A 3 -18.86 57.93 29.64
C ALA A 3 -18.31 57.65 28.23
N ASN A 4 -17.01 57.34 28.14
CA ASN A 4 -16.38 56.81 26.93
C ASN A 4 -16.70 55.31 26.81
N LEU A 5 -17.39 54.91 25.74
CA LEU A 5 -17.49 53.51 25.31
C LEU A 5 -16.31 53.19 24.39
N PRO A 6 -15.60 52.06 24.57
CA PRO A 6 -14.52 51.67 23.68
C PRO A 6 -15.06 51.12 22.36
N ASP A 7 -14.49 51.61 21.26
CA ASP A 7 -14.79 51.26 19.87
C ASP A 7 -14.42 49.78 19.61
N LYS A 8 -15.41 48.94 19.24
CA LYS A 8 -15.15 47.54 18.87
C LYS A 8 -14.70 47.50 17.41
N PRO A 9 -13.53 46.94 17.07
CA PRO A 9 -13.11 46.84 15.67
C PRO A 9 -14.08 45.93 14.91
N SER A 10 -14.72 46.49 13.88
CA SER A 10 -15.60 45.77 12.96
C SER A 10 -14.79 44.71 12.21
N ARG A 11 -14.84 43.45 12.65
CA ARG A 11 -14.32 42.31 11.89
C ARG A 11 -15.07 42.24 10.57
N ARG A 12 -14.35 42.37 9.45
CA ARG A 12 -14.92 42.30 8.10
C ARG A 12 -15.54 40.91 7.89
N LEU A 13 -16.73 40.86 7.29
CA LEU A 13 -17.44 39.60 7.00
C LEU A 13 -16.67 38.67 6.03
N SER A 14 -15.62 39.16 5.38
CA SER A 14 -14.73 38.38 4.50
C SER A 14 -13.96 37.28 5.24
N ASP A 15 -13.82 37.36 6.56
CA ASP A 15 -12.99 36.44 7.35
C ASP A 15 -13.74 35.14 7.75
N ARG A 16 -14.95 34.92 7.20
CA ARG A 16 -15.86 33.81 7.60
C ARG A 16 -16.22 32.83 6.49
N LEU A 17 -15.66 32.95 5.29
CA LEU A 17 -15.94 32.00 4.20
C LEU A 17 -14.81 30.98 4.04
N PRO A 18 -15.10 29.67 4.04
CA PRO A 18 -14.10 28.60 3.91
C PRO A 18 -13.75 28.38 2.44
N TRP A 19 -13.17 29.38 1.79
CA TRP A 19 -12.48 29.16 0.52
C TRP A 19 -11.10 28.56 0.83
N PRO A 20 -10.62 27.55 0.08
CA PRO A 20 -9.27 27.03 0.28
C PRO A 20 -8.28 28.18 0.09
N ASP A 21 -7.54 28.52 1.15
CA ASP A 21 -6.52 29.57 1.15
C ASP A 21 -5.65 29.44 -0.11
N ARG A 22 -5.67 30.45 -0.99
CA ARG A 22 -4.78 30.49 -2.15
C ARG A 22 -3.30 30.32 -1.74
N GLY A 23 -2.97 30.71 -0.51
CA GLY A 23 -1.66 30.47 0.11
C GLY A 23 -1.35 29.01 0.46
N ALA A 24 -2.35 28.16 0.72
CA ALA A 24 -2.14 26.74 0.99
C ALA A 24 -1.82 25.97 -0.30
N ALA A 25 -2.58 26.22 -1.38
CA ALA A 25 -2.30 25.61 -2.68
C ALA A 25 -0.91 25.99 -3.21
N ALA A 26 -0.54 27.27 -3.11
CA ALA A 26 0.79 27.76 -3.50
C ALA A 26 1.94 27.13 -2.69
N LYS A 27 1.72 26.79 -1.42
CA LYS A 27 2.70 26.11 -0.57
C LYS A 27 2.86 24.62 -0.89
N LEU A 28 1.78 23.96 -1.31
CA LEU A 28 1.81 22.53 -1.65
C LEU A 28 2.31 22.26 -3.07
N PHE A 29 2.06 23.20 -3.98
CA PHE A 29 2.33 23.02 -5.41
C PHE A 29 3.73 22.50 -5.73
N PRO A 30 4.84 23.07 -5.21
CA PRO A 30 6.18 22.64 -5.62
C PRO A 30 6.44 21.15 -5.32
N GLY A 31 6.06 20.68 -4.13
CA GLY A 31 6.28 19.29 -3.75
C GLY A 31 5.36 18.29 -4.45
N VAL A 32 4.11 18.67 -4.67
CA VAL A 32 3.16 17.85 -5.44
C VAL A 32 3.62 17.74 -6.89
N ALA A 33 4.04 18.85 -7.51
CA ALA A 33 4.54 18.87 -8.88
C ALA A 33 5.77 17.98 -9.05
N VAL A 34 6.77 18.08 -8.16
CA VAL A 34 7.95 17.20 -8.18
C VAL A 34 7.54 15.73 -8.05
N SER A 35 6.63 15.41 -7.11
CA SER A 35 6.18 14.03 -6.91
C SER A 35 5.47 13.46 -8.16
N ILE A 36 4.67 14.30 -8.84
CA ILE A 36 4.00 13.95 -10.11
C ILE A 36 5.02 13.73 -11.22
N LEU A 37 6.01 14.63 -11.36
CA LEU A 37 7.04 14.49 -12.39
C LEU A 37 7.82 13.18 -12.21
N VAL A 38 8.23 12.87 -10.97
CA VAL A 38 8.90 11.60 -10.65
C VAL A 38 8.01 10.40 -11.00
N ALA A 39 6.72 10.44 -10.67
CA ALA A 39 5.77 9.38 -11.01
C ALA A 39 5.62 9.20 -12.53
N ILE A 40 5.53 10.29 -13.30
CA ILE A 40 5.48 10.26 -14.77
C ILE A 40 6.76 9.66 -15.34
N THR A 41 7.93 10.11 -14.87
CA THR A 41 9.22 9.56 -15.30
C THR A 41 9.33 8.06 -14.97
N ALA A 42 8.89 7.65 -13.79
CA ALA A 42 8.88 6.25 -13.38
C ALA A 42 7.96 5.39 -14.26
N GLN A 43 6.77 5.89 -14.58
CA GLN A 43 5.84 5.21 -15.50
C GLN A 43 6.44 5.10 -16.90
N PHE A 44 7.03 6.17 -17.43
CA PHE A 44 7.70 6.16 -18.72
C PHE A 44 8.82 5.11 -18.77
N LEU A 45 9.68 5.05 -17.74
CA LEU A 45 10.73 4.04 -17.66
C LEU A 45 10.15 2.62 -17.59
N SER A 46 9.02 2.44 -16.88
CA SER A 46 8.34 1.15 -16.80
C SER A 46 7.86 0.66 -18.16
N GLU A 47 7.24 1.54 -18.94
CA GLU A 47 6.70 1.22 -20.27
C GLU A 47 7.79 0.94 -21.31
N HIS A 48 8.95 1.60 -21.21
CA HIS A 48 10.02 1.49 -22.21
C HIS A 48 11.10 0.45 -21.86
N TYR A 49 11.30 0.16 -20.57
CA TYR A 49 12.36 -0.75 -20.10
C TYR A 49 11.84 -1.95 -19.30
N GLY A 50 10.53 -2.07 -19.07
CA GLY A 50 9.91 -3.20 -18.37
C GLY A 50 10.16 -3.24 -16.85
N ALA A 51 10.78 -2.21 -16.28
CA ALA A 51 11.02 -2.12 -14.84
C ALA A 51 9.71 -1.80 -14.08
N PRO A 52 9.50 -2.29 -12.84
CA PRO A 52 8.28 -1.96 -12.10
C PRO A 52 8.17 -0.46 -11.79
N ALA A 53 7.08 0.19 -12.20
CA ALA A 53 6.89 1.64 -12.03
C ALA A 53 7.04 2.09 -10.56
N MET A 54 6.47 1.34 -9.60
CA MET A 54 6.57 1.66 -8.17
C MET A 54 8.01 1.62 -7.66
N LEU A 55 8.82 0.67 -8.16
CA LEU A 55 10.25 0.61 -7.85
C LEU A 55 10.98 1.83 -8.41
N MET A 56 10.73 2.18 -9.67
CA MET A 56 11.35 3.33 -10.32
C MET A 56 10.98 4.65 -9.62
N ALA A 57 9.71 4.82 -9.24
CA ALA A 57 9.25 5.99 -8.50
C ALA A 57 9.96 6.12 -7.14
N LEU A 58 10.13 5.00 -6.42
CA LEU A 58 10.85 4.99 -5.16
C LEU A 58 12.33 5.35 -5.35
N LEU A 59 13.03 4.72 -6.31
CA LEU A 59 14.46 4.94 -6.55
C LEU A 59 14.75 6.36 -7.04
N LEU A 60 13.95 6.87 -7.99
CA LEU A 60 14.05 8.27 -8.44
C LEU A 60 13.74 9.24 -7.29
N GLY A 61 12.74 8.93 -6.46
CA GLY A 61 12.43 9.72 -5.28
C GLY A 61 13.61 9.77 -4.30
N LEU A 62 14.23 8.62 -3.99
CA LEU A 62 15.40 8.53 -3.12
C LEU A 62 16.57 9.38 -3.62
N ALA A 63 16.81 9.40 -4.94
CA ALA A 63 17.84 10.24 -5.56
C ALA A 63 17.57 11.74 -5.37
N LEU A 64 16.31 12.12 -5.14
CA LEU A 64 15.87 13.49 -4.95
C LEU A 64 15.62 13.85 -3.47
N ASN A 65 16.20 13.11 -2.52
CA ASN A 65 15.92 13.27 -1.09
C ASN A 65 16.16 14.70 -0.55
N PHE A 66 17.11 15.43 -1.14
CA PHE A 66 17.40 16.84 -0.81
C PHE A 66 16.17 17.77 -0.95
N LEU A 67 15.15 17.40 -1.75
CA LEU A 67 13.90 18.14 -1.89
C LEU A 67 12.94 18.00 -0.71
N ALA A 68 13.24 17.18 0.29
CA ALA A 68 12.48 17.05 1.54
C ALA A 68 13.21 17.60 2.78
N GLU A 69 14.42 18.13 2.62
CA GLU A 69 15.21 18.68 3.74
C GLU A 69 14.53 19.89 4.40
N ASP A 70 14.95 20.21 5.62
CA ASP A 70 14.42 21.36 6.35
C ASP A 70 14.68 22.66 5.57
N GLY A 71 13.64 23.47 5.40
CA GLY A 71 13.70 24.71 4.61
C GLY A 71 13.42 24.54 3.11
N ALA A 72 13.33 23.31 2.58
CA ALA A 72 12.98 23.08 1.18
C ALA A 72 11.53 23.49 0.87
N ARG A 73 11.34 24.30 -0.18
CA ARG A 73 10.01 24.77 -0.62
C ARG A 73 9.06 23.63 -1.04
N SER A 74 9.61 22.50 -1.47
CA SER A 74 8.88 21.30 -1.88
C SER A 74 8.37 20.47 -0.71
N ARG A 75 8.96 20.58 0.49
CA ARG A 75 8.65 19.69 1.61
C ARG A 75 7.15 19.58 1.95
N PRO A 76 6.37 20.68 2.06
CA PRO A 76 4.95 20.58 2.39
C PRO A 76 4.15 19.77 1.36
N GLY A 77 4.44 19.95 0.08
CA GLY A 77 3.79 19.21 -1.00
C GLY A 77 4.19 17.73 -1.03
N VAL A 78 5.46 17.42 -0.79
CA VAL A 78 5.94 16.03 -0.71
C VAL A 78 5.27 15.32 0.48
N GLU A 79 5.17 15.98 1.64
CA GLU A 79 4.44 15.43 2.80
C GLU A 79 2.96 15.20 2.52
N PHE A 80 2.32 16.12 1.80
CA PHE A 80 0.93 15.98 1.38
C PHE A 80 0.75 14.78 0.44
N SER A 81 1.63 14.61 -0.55
CA SER A 81 1.61 13.48 -1.47
C SER A 81 1.78 12.14 -0.73
N ALA A 82 2.78 12.04 0.14
CA ALA A 82 3.09 10.82 0.88
C ALA A 82 2.00 10.41 1.89
N LYS A 83 1.11 11.32 2.30
CA LYS A 83 0.07 11.07 3.30
C LYS A 83 -1.34 11.11 2.71
N THR A 84 -1.73 12.23 2.10
CA THR A 84 -3.10 12.49 1.66
C THR A 84 -3.39 11.84 0.31
N ILE A 85 -2.52 12.05 -0.69
CA ILE A 85 -2.67 11.42 -2.01
C ILE A 85 -2.58 9.90 -1.86
N LEU A 86 -1.68 9.41 -1.02
CA LEU A 86 -1.61 8.00 -0.65
C LEU A 86 -2.96 7.45 -0.19
N ARG A 87 -3.56 8.08 0.83
CA ARG A 87 -4.83 7.66 1.41
C ARG A 87 -5.95 7.69 0.38
N LEU A 88 -5.98 8.71 -0.47
CA LEU A 88 -6.93 8.78 -1.58
C LEU A 88 -6.76 7.60 -2.54
N GLY A 89 -5.52 7.28 -2.94
CA GLY A 89 -5.21 6.13 -3.78
C GLY A 89 -5.70 4.83 -3.17
N VAL A 90 -5.37 4.57 -1.89
CA VAL A 90 -5.85 3.38 -1.19
C VAL A 90 -7.38 3.34 -1.12
N ALA A 91 -8.07 4.45 -0.86
CA ALA A 91 -9.53 4.47 -0.85
C ALA A 91 -10.13 4.12 -2.22
N LEU A 92 -9.63 4.73 -3.31
CA LEU A 92 -10.10 4.50 -4.67
C LEU A 92 -9.94 3.05 -5.14
N LEU A 93 -8.96 2.32 -4.59
CA LEU A 93 -8.76 0.90 -4.89
C LEU A 93 -10.00 0.04 -4.55
N GLY A 94 -10.83 0.48 -3.61
CA GLY A 94 -12.08 -0.20 -3.25
C GLY A 94 -13.07 -0.25 -4.41
N ALA A 95 -13.05 0.71 -5.34
CA ALA A 95 -13.92 0.72 -6.50
C ALA A 95 -13.63 -0.40 -7.51
N ARG A 96 -12.48 -1.09 -7.38
CA ARG A 96 -12.14 -2.29 -8.16
C ARG A 96 -12.55 -3.60 -7.49
N ILE A 97 -13.20 -3.56 -6.32
CA ILE A 97 -13.59 -4.75 -5.56
C ILE A 97 -15.10 -4.98 -5.70
N SER A 98 -15.48 -6.16 -6.19
CA SER A 98 -16.86 -6.61 -6.39
C SER A 98 -17.07 -8.00 -5.79
N THR A 99 -18.28 -8.28 -5.32
CA THR A 99 -18.66 -9.59 -4.79
C THR A 99 -18.73 -10.68 -5.86
N GLN A 100 -18.92 -10.33 -7.14
CA GLN A 100 -18.89 -11.33 -8.23
C GLN A 100 -17.52 -11.98 -8.35
N MET A 101 -16.43 -11.21 -8.20
CA MET A 101 -15.07 -11.77 -8.23
C MET A 101 -14.82 -12.84 -7.16
N LEU A 102 -15.54 -12.81 -6.04
CA LEU A 102 -15.45 -13.85 -5.01
C LEU A 102 -16.26 -15.11 -5.36
N ALA A 103 -17.34 -14.99 -6.12
CA ALA A 103 -18.16 -16.15 -6.49
C ALA A 103 -17.41 -17.09 -7.44
N ASP A 104 -16.59 -16.52 -8.34
CA ASP A 104 -15.96 -17.27 -9.44
C ASP A 104 -14.78 -18.14 -9.00
N LEU A 105 -14.07 -17.79 -7.92
CA LEU A 105 -12.87 -18.53 -7.47
C LEU A 105 -13.21 -19.78 -6.61
N GLY A 106 -14.39 -19.81 -5.99
CA GLY A 106 -14.82 -20.88 -5.10
C GLY A 106 -14.34 -20.73 -3.65
N GLY A 107 -15.20 -21.17 -2.71
CA GLY A 107 -15.00 -21.02 -1.27
C GLY A 107 -13.68 -21.61 -0.72
N PRO A 108 -13.26 -22.82 -1.12
CA PRO A 108 -12.01 -23.42 -0.62
C PRO A 108 -10.76 -22.59 -0.96
N MET A 109 -10.68 -22.05 -2.18
CA MET A 109 -9.53 -21.24 -2.60
C MET A 109 -9.52 -19.88 -1.91
N ILE A 110 -10.68 -19.27 -1.71
CA ILE A 110 -10.80 -18.04 -0.90
C ILE A 110 -10.33 -18.30 0.54
N ALA A 111 -10.77 -19.40 1.14
CA ALA A 111 -10.38 -19.78 2.49
C ALA A 111 -8.86 -19.99 2.58
N LEU A 112 -8.24 -20.64 1.59
CA LEU A 112 -6.79 -20.80 1.50
C LEU A 112 -6.07 -19.45 1.46
N VAL A 113 -6.54 -18.53 0.62
CA VAL A 113 -5.94 -17.20 0.48
C VAL A 113 -6.04 -16.40 1.78
N ILE A 114 -7.20 -16.39 2.43
CA ILE A 114 -7.41 -15.70 3.71
C ILE A 114 -6.56 -16.33 4.82
N ALA A 115 -6.51 -17.66 4.87
CA ALA A 115 -5.67 -18.39 5.82
C ALA A 115 -4.18 -18.09 5.59
N GLY A 116 -3.74 -18.00 4.33
CA GLY A 116 -2.38 -17.61 3.97
C GLY A 116 -2.03 -16.21 4.47
N ILE A 117 -2.93 -15.24 4.32
CA ILE A 117 -2.74 -13.88 4.85
C ILE A 117 -2.54 -13.90 6.37
N ALA A 118 -3.45 -14.56 7.09
CA ALA A 118 -3.38 -14.65 8.54
C ALA A 118 -2.11 -15.37 9.00
N ALA A 119 -1.78 -16.51 8.37
CA ALA A 119 -0.61 -17.31 8.66
C ALA A 119 0.69 -16.52 8.42
N THR A 120 0.81 -15.79 7.31
CA THR A 120 2.00 -14.98 7.00
C THR A 120 2.19 -13.83 7.98
N ILE A 121 1.11 -13.15 8.39
CA ILE A 121 1.19 -12.07 9.38
C ILE A 121 1.60 -12.61 10.76
N LEU A 122 1.02 -13.74 11.18
CA LEU A 122 1.40 -14.39 12.44
C LEU A 122 2.84 -14.90 12.40
N PHE A 123 3.24 -15.51 11.28
CA PHE A 123 4.61 -15.95 11.06
C PHE A 123 5.59 -14.78 11.12
N ALA A 124 5.28 -13.65 10.49
CA ALA A 124 6.10 -12.43 10.56
C ALA A 124 6.31 -11.96 12.00
N LEU A 125 5.25 -11.94 12.82
CA LEU A 125 5.34 -11.58 14.24
C LEU A 125 6.25 -12.51 15.05
N LEU A 126 6.22 -13.81 14.75
CA LEU A 126 7.06 -14.82 15.39
C LEU A 126 8.52 -14.71 14.91
N ALA A 127 8.72 -14.69 13.59
CA ALA A 127 10.03 -14.63 12.95
C ALA A 127 10.77 -13.34 13.31
N ALA A 128 10.08 -12.19 13.39
CA ALA A 128 10.70 -10.93 13.74
C ALA A 128 11.41 -10.97 15.10
N ARG A 129 10.89 -11.74 16.08
CA ARG A 129 11.55 -11.92 17.38
C ARG A 129 12.90 -12.63 17.25
N LEU A 130 12.98 -13.64 16.37
CA LEU A 130 14.21 -14.38 16.10
C LEU A 130 15.28 -13.50 15.43
N PHE A 131 14.85 -12.54 14.60
CA PHE A 131 15.75 -11.60 13.92
C PHE A 131 16.03 -10.30 14.69
N GLY A 132 15.59 -10.22 15.97
CA GLY A 132 15.78 -9.04 16.81
C GLY A 132 15.01 -7.80 16.33
N ARG A 133 13.89 -7.99 15.62
CA ARG A 133 13.05 -6.92 15.05
C ARG A 133 11.78 -6.71 15.87
N GLY A 134 11.37 -5.45 15.94
CA GLY A 134 10.15 -5.06 16.65
C GLY A 134 8.87 -5.38 15.87
N TRP A 135 7.77 -5.54 16.61
CA TRP A 135 6.44 -5.84 16.06
C TRP A 135 5.96 -4.87 14.98
N ARG A 136 6.34 -3.58 15.06
CA ARG A 136 5.99 -2.56 14.06
C ARG A 136 6.54 -2.92 12.67
N LEU A 137 7.80 -3.39 12.61
CA LEU A 137 8.40 -3.83 11.36
C LEU A 137 7.75 -5.15 10.91
N ALA A 138 7.49 -6.08 11.83
CA ALA A 138 6.85 -7.35 11.53
C ALA A 138 5.45 -7.21 10.90
N LEU A 139 4.60 -6.33 11.45
CA LEU A 139 3.29 -6.06 10.86
C LEU A 139 3.39 -5.38 9.49
N LEU A 140 4.38 -4.49 9.34
CA LEU A 140 4.62 -3.80 8.08
C LEU A 140 5.11 -4.75 6.99
N THR A 141 6.11 -5.59 7.28
CA THR A 141 6.67 -6.56 6.33
C THR A 141 5.72 -7.72 6.07
N GLY A 142 5.20 -8.35 7.13
CA GLY A 142 4.27 -9.46 7.04
C GLY A 142 2.98 -9.08 6.32
N GLY A 143 2.41 -7.91 6.62
CA GLY A 143 1.22 -7.43 5.90
C GLY A 143 1.50 -7.02 4.45
N ALA A 144 2.68 -6.47 4.15
CA ALA A 144 3.10 -6.20 2.78
C ALA A 144 3.19 -7.50 1.96
N VAL A 145 3.92 -8.49 2.47
CA VAL A 145 4.07 -9.82 1.83
C VAL A 145 2.72 -10.53 1.72
N ALA A 146 1.89 -10.48 2.75
CA ALA A 146 0.63 -11.21 2.82
C ALA A 146 -0.44 -10.70 1.83
N ILE A 147 -0.44 -9.43 1.44
CA ILE A 147 -1.57 -8.82 0.71
C ILE A 147 -1.17 -8.43 -0.72
N CYS A 148 -0.51 -7.28 -0.89
CA CYS A 148 -0.23 -6.70 -2.21
C CYS A 148 1.06 -5.86 -2.26
N GLY A 149 1.99 -6.13 -1.35
CA GLY A 149 3.29 -5.47 -1.31
C GLY A 149 3.19 -4.01 -0.91
N ALA A 150 3.43 -3.11 -1.88
CA ALA A 150 3.63 -1.69 -1.63
C ALA A 150 2.39 -0.97 -1.07
N SER A 151 1.20 -1.18 -1.65
CA SER A 151 -0.02 -0.50 -1.20
C SER A 151 -0.47 -0.98 0.18
N ALA A 152 -0.30 -2.27 0.49
CA ALA A 152 -0.48 -2.81 1.83
C ALA A 152 0.51 -2.20 2.83
N ALA A 153 1.81 -2.16 2.51
CA ALA A 153 2.82 -1.54 3.36
C ALA A 153 2.45 -0.08 3.72
N MET A 154 2.02 0.68 2.71
CA MET A 154 1.63 2.07 2.90
C MET A 154 0.35 2.24 3.73
N ALA A 155 -0.68 1.43 3.49
CA ALA A 155 -1.92 1.46 4.26
C ALA A 155 -1.68 1.07 5.73
N ILE A 156 -0.85 0.06 5.97
CA ILE A 156 -0.44 -0.39 7.30
C ILE A 156 0.39 0.69 8.00
N ALA A 157 1.39 1.27 7.32
CA ALA A 157 2.20 2.37 7.86
C ALA A 157 1.36 3.59 8.26
N ALA A 158 0.20 3.81 7.62
CA ALA A 158 -0.70 4.91 7.96
C ALA A 158 -1.46 4.70 9.29
N VAL A 159 -1.55 3.46 9.79
CA VAL A 159 -2.22 3.10 11.05
C VAL A 159 -1.27 2.68 12.17
N LEU A 160 -0.03 2.35 11.85
CA LEU A 160 1.00 2.05 12.86
C LEU A 160 1.41 3.30 13.66
N PRO A 161 1.73 3.17 14.96
CA PRO A 161 2.31 4.26 15.75
C PRO A 161 3.60 4.76 15.10
N LYS A 162 3.67 6.08 14.90
CA LYS A 162 4.79 6.69 14.19
C LYS A 162 6.02 6.78 15.08
N THR A 163 7.17 6.51 14.47
CA THR A 163 8.49 6.65 15.08
C THR A 163 9.41 7.32 14.06
N GLU A 164 10.59 7.77 14.48
CA GLU A 164 11.61 8.32 13.58
C GLU A 164 12.03 7.34 12.46
N LYS A 165 11.81 6.04 12.67
CA LYS A 165 12.16 4.97 11.73
C LYS A 165 11.04 4.62 10.75
N SER A 166 9.85 5.21 10.87
CA SER A 166 8.66 4.78 10.11
C SER A 166 8.81 4.96 8.60
N GLU A 167 9.33 6.09 8.13
CA GLU A 167 9.51 6.36 6.69
C GLU A 167 10.58 5.47 6.08
N ARG A 168 11.70 5.35 6.79
CA ARG A 168 12.78 4.43 6.45
C ARG A 168 12.28 2.99 6.31
N ASN A 169 11.54 2.49 7.30
CA ASN A 169 11.03 1.12 7.29
C ASN A 169 10.01 0.92 6.16
N LEU A 170 9.15 1.91 5.89
CA LEU A 170 8.20 1.85 4.77
C LEU A 170 8.93 1.77 3.43
N ALA A 171 9.88 2.68 3.17
CA ALA A 171 10.65 2.68 1.92
C ALA A 171 11.43 1.37 1.74
N PHE A 172 12.08 0.89 2.81
CA PHE A 172 12.76 -0.41 2.81
C PHE A 172 11.78 -1.56 2.47
N THR A 173 10.65 -1.65 3.16
CA THR A 173 9.67 -2.71 2.93
C THR A 173 9.16 -2.66 1.49
N VAL A 174 8.78 -1.48 0.98
CA VAL A 174 8.31 -1.31 -0.41
C VAL A 174 9.39 -1.75 -1.40
N LEU A 175 10.64 -1.29 -1.23
CA LEU A 175 11.75 -1.69 -2.09
C LEU A 175 11.93 -3.22 -2.10
N SER A 176 12.02 -3.83 -0.91
CA SER A 176 12.25 -5.26 -0.78
C SER A 176 11.12 -6.10 -1.38
N VAL A 177 9.86 -5.78 -1.09
CA VAL A 177 8.73 -6.56 -1.63
C VAL A 177 8.58 -6.38 -3.13
N THR A 178 8.86 -5.20 -3.68
CA THR A 178 8.82 -5.00 -5.13
C THR A 178 9.95 -5.76 -5.83
N LEU A 179 11.17 -5.75 -5.28
CA LEU A 179 12.26 -6.56 -5.82
C LEU A 179 11.96 -8.06 -5.76
N LEU A 180 11.47 -8.56 -4.62
CA LEU A 180 11.08 -9.96 -4.47
C LEU A 180 9.92 -10.34 -5.41
N SER A 181 9.00 -9.42 -5.64
CA SER A 181 7.90 -9.62 -6.59
C SER A 181 8.37 -9.69 -8.04
N THR A 182 9.40 -8.91 -8.43
CA THR A 182 10.05 -9.06 -9.74
C THR A 182 10.73 -10.42 -9.87
N VAL A 183 11.43 -10.87 -8.84
CA VAL A 183 12.04 -12.21 -8.83
C VAL A 183 10.95 -13.27 -8.97
N ALA A 184 9.87 -13.18 -8.19
CA ALA A 184 8.73 -14.09 -8.24
C ALA A 184 8.05 -14.10 -9.62
N MET A 185 7.82 -12.93 -10.23
CA MET A 185 7.23 -12.80 -11.57
C MET A 185 7.99 -13.59 -12.63
N ILE A 186 9.33 -13.57 -12.57
CA ILE A 186 10.19 -14.25 -13.54
C ILE A 186 10.37 -15.73 -13.17
N ALA A 187 10.54 -16.03 -11.88
CA ALA A 187 10.91 -17.37 -11.42
C ALA A 187 9.71 -18.32 -11.27
N TYR A 188 8.51 -17.81 -10.97
CA TYR A 188 7.36 -18.66 -10.68
C TYR A 188 6.77 -19.35 -11.92
N PRO A 189 6.62 -18.72 -13.10
CA PRO A 189 6.14 -19.43 -14.28
C PRO A 189 6.92 -20.71 -14.65
N PRO A 190 8.28 -20.69 -14.76
CA PRO A 190 9.02 -21.93 -15.01
C PRO A 190 8.97 -22.90 -13.82
N LEU A 191 8.88 -22.39 -12.58
CA LEU A 191 8.73 -23.24 -11.38
C LEU A 191 7.39 -24.01 -11.40
N THR A 192 6.28 -23.36 -11.70
CA THR A 192 4.96 -24.01 -11.75
C THR A 192 4.88 -25.01 -12.90
N ALA A 193 5.51 -24.71 -14.04
CA ALA A 193 5.66 -25.64 -15.15
C ALA A 193 6.48 -26.89 -14.75
N ALA A 194 7.62 -26.70 -14.08
CA ALA A 194 8.47 -27.80 -13.60
C ALA A 194 7.78 -28.66 -12.54
N LEU A 195 6.90 -28.07 -11.72
CA LEU A 195 6.10 -28.77 -10.73
C LEU A 195 4.86 -29.47 -11.30
N GLY A 196 4.57 -29.31 -12.60
CA GLY A 196 3.43 -29.90 -13.29
C GLY A 196 2.08 -29.41 -12.78
N LEU A 197 2.00 -28.15 -12.30
CA LEU A 197 0.76 -27.59 -11.77
C LEU A 197 -0.26 -27.36 -12.90
N ARG A 198 -1.54 -27.62 -12.62
CA ARG A 198 -2.67 -27.30 -13.50
C ARG A 198 -2.88 -25.78 -13.61
N ALA A 199 -3.73 -25.36 -14.55
CA ALA A 199 -4.03 -23.93 -14.78
C ALA A 199 -4.57 -23.23 -13.53
N LEU A 200 -5.57 -23.80 -12.85
CA LEU A 200 -6.12 -23.24 -11.61
C LEU A 200 -5.06 -23.19 -10.50
N GLU A 201 -4.29 -24.26 -10.32
CA GLU A 201 -3.25 -24.35 -9.29
C GLU A 201 -2.15 -23.29 -9.50
N THR A 202 -1.70 -23.15 -10.74
CA THR A 202 -0.76 -22.12 -11.17
C THR A 202 -1.34 -20.73 -10.92
N SER A 203 -2.61 -20.50 -11.27
CA SER A 203 -3.28 -19.22 -11.10
C SER A 203 -3.36 -18.81 -9.62
N VAL A 204 -3.79 -19.73 -8.76
CA VAL A 204 -3.88 -19.50 -7.32
C VAL A 204 -2.50 -19.30 -6.72
N PHE A 205 -1.48 -20.05 -7.17
CA PHE A 205 -0.11 -19.86 -6.73
C PHE A 205 0.43 -18.48 -7.12
N LEU A 206 0.34 -18.08 -8.39
CA LEU A 206 0.84 -16.80 -8.87
C LEU A 206 0.12 -15.62 -8.19
N GLY A 207 -1.22 -15.58 -8.22
CA GLY A 207 -2.00 -14.52 -7.58
C GLY A 207 -1.85 -14.52 -6.05
N GLY A 208 -1.67 -15.72 -5.47
CA GLY A 208 -1.50 -15.96 -4.05
C GLY A 208 -0.15 -15.54 -3.48
N THR A 209 0.90 -15.41 -4.31
CA THR A 209 2.27 -15.29 -3.80
C THR A 209 3.09 -14.14 -4.39
N ILE A 210 2.91 -13.76 -5.67
CA ILE A 210 3.54 -12.55 -6.23
C ILE A 210 2.97 -11.33 -5.49
N HIS A 211 3.77 -10.30 -5.19
CA HIS A 211 3.33 -9.21 -4.31
C HIS A 211 2.61 -8.09 -5.06
N ASP A 212 2.98 -7.79 -6.29
CA ASP A 212 2.41 -6.70 -7.09
C ASP A 212 1.35 -7.15 -8.11
N VAL A 213 0.31 -6.34 -8.33
CA VAL A 213 -0.79 -6.67 -9.26
C VAL A 213 -0.33 -6.71 -10.71
N ALA A 214 0.44 -5.71 -11.16
CA ALA A 214 0.90 -5.65 -12.54
C ALA A 214 1.87 -6.81 -12.85
N GLN A 215 2.64 -7.23 -11.85
CA GLN A 215 3.55 -8.36 -11.97
C GLN A 215 2.81 -9.71 -11.97
N VAL A 216 1.70 -9.85 -11.22
CA VAL A 216 0.81 -11.02 -11.34
C VAL A 216 0.24 -11.11 -12.75
N VAL A 217 -0.27 -10.00 -13.28
CA VAL A 217 -0.81 -9.93 -14.65
C VAL A 217 0.27 -10.34 -15.64
N GLY A 218 1.47 -9.74 -15.56
CA GLY A 218 2.59 -10.07 -16.44
C GLY A 218 2.99 -11.55 -16.38
N ALA A 219 3.11 -12.12 -15.18
CA ALA A 219 3.46 -13.53 -15.00
C ALA A 219 2.35 -14.46 -15.53
N GLY A 220 1.09 -14.22 -15.16
CA GLY A 220 -0.01 -15.10 -15.52
C GLY A 220 -0.30 -15.13 -17.02
N PHE A 221 -0.38 -13.95 -17.66
CA PHE A 221 -0.62 -13.84 -19.11
C PHE A 221 0.58 -14.32 -19.94
N SER A 222 1.79 -14.40 -19.36
CA SER A 222 2.94 -15.04 -20.03
C SER A 222 2.78 -16.56 -20.18
N ILE A 223 1.90 -17.19 -19.38
CA ILE A 223 1.58 -18.62 -19.43
C ILE A 223 0.37 -18.85 -20.34
N SER A 224 -0.78 -18.25 -20.01
CA SER A 224 -1.99 -18.29 -20.83
C SER A 224 -3.02 -17.22 -20.40
N PRO A 225 -3.99 -16.85 -21.26
CA PRO A 225 -5.07 -15.94 -20.86
C PRO A 225 -5.86 -16.41 -19.64
N GLU A 226 -6.20 -17.70 -19.59
CA GLU A 226 -6.93 -18.32 -18.47
C GLU A 226 -6.17 -18.17 -17.15
N VAL A 227 -4.84 -18.41 -17.16
CA VAL A 227 -4.01 -18.27 -15.97
C VAL A 227 -3.88 -16.79 -15.57
N GLY A 228 -3.73 -15.90 -16.54
CA GLY A 228 -3.67 -14.46 -16.32
C GLY A 228 -4.91 -13.89 -15.64
N GLU A 229 -6.09 -14.20 -16.18
CA GLU A 229 -7.38 -13.76 -15.63
C GLU A 229 -7.60 -14.30 -14.23
N THR A 230 -7.44 -15.62 -14.05
CA THR A 230 -7.67 -16.27 -12.75
C THR A 230 -6.66 -15.82 -11.68
N ALA A 231 -5.37 -15.69 -12.02
CA ALA A 231 -4.36 -15.19 -11.08
C ALA A 231 -4.64 -13.73 -10.67
N THR A 232 -5.11 -12.91 -11.61
CA THR A 232 -5.51 -11.53 -11.33
C THR A 232 -6.69 -11.49 -10.36
N LEU A 233 -7.70 -12.34 -10.54
CA LEU A 233 -8.83 -12.47 -9.61
C LEU A 233 -8.35 -12.85 -8.20
N VAL A 234 -7.51 -13.88 -8.07
CA VAL A 234 -6.93 -14.31 -6.78
C VAL A 234 -6.17 -13.16 -6.10
N LYS A 235 -5.39 -12.40 -6.88
CA LYS A 235 -4.66 -11.22 -6.37
C LYS A 235 -5.62 -10.10 -5.93
N LEU A 236 -6.69 -9.82 -6.67
CA LEU A 236 -7.67 -8.80 -6.26
C LEU A 236 -8.41 -9.20 -4.99
N ILE A 237 -8.70 -10.49 -4.79
CA ILE A 237 -9.24 -11.01 -3.53
C ILE A 237 -8.25 -10.74 -2.39
N ARG A 238 -6.95 -10.98 -2.58
CA ARG A 238 -5.93 -10.61 -1.58
C ARG A 238 -5.91 -9.11 -1.31
N VAL A 239 -5.97 -8.28 -2.34
CA VAL A 239 -6.03 -6.81 -2.21
C VAL A 239 -7.27 -6.39 -1.41
N SER A 240 -8.41 -7.06 -1.59
CA SER A 240 -9.64 -6.78 -0.85
C SER A 240 -9.47 -6.96 0.67
N MET A 241 -8.57 -7.84 1.09
CA MET A 241 -8.25 -8.08 2.50
C MET A 241 -7.42 -6.95 3.15
N LEU A 242 -6.98 -5.95 2.38
CA LEU A 242 -6.32 -4.76 2.91
C LEU A 242 -7.18 -4.05 3.96
N ALA A 243 -8.45 -3.75 3.65
CA ALA A 243 -9.30 -3.04 4.60
C ALA A 243 -9.60 -3.85 5.88
N PRO A 244 -10.01 -5.14 5.80
CA PRO A 244 -10.13 -5.99 6.98
C PRO A 244 -8.87 -6.07 7.83
N VAL A 245 -7.69 -6.29 7.23
CA VAL A 245 -6.42 -6.41 7.97
C VAL A 245 -6.04 -5.08 8.63
N VAL A 246 -6.15 -3.96 7.92
CA VAL A 246 -5.85 -2.63 8.47
C VAL A 246 -6.81 -2.28 9.62
N LEU A 247 -8.08 -2.66 9.52
CA LEU A 247 -9.05 -2.53 10.60
C LEU A 247 -8.64 -3.35 11.83
N VAL A 248 -8.32 -4.64 11.65
CA VAL A 248 -7.85 -5.51 12.74
C VAL A 248 -6.61 -4.92 13.41
N PHE A 249 -5.62 -4.47 12.64
CA PHE A 249 -4.43 -3.84 13.19
C PHE A 249 -4.77 -2.59 14.01
N SER A 250 -5.64 -1.73 13.49
CA SER A 250 -6.08 -0.50 14.18
C SER A 250 -6.76 -0.82 15.53
N LEU A 251 -7.62 -1.84 15.56
CA LEU A 251 -8.32 -2.29 16.77
C LEU A 251 -7.37 -2.92 17.79
N VAL A 252 -6.48 -3.83 17.36
CA VAL A 252 -5.52 -4.52 18.24
C VAL A 252 -4.53 -3.53 18.86
N ILE A 253 -4.00 -2.58 18.08
CA ILE A 253 -3.06 -1.57 18.58
C ILE A 253 -3.71 -0.67 19.64
N ARG A 254 -4.98 -0.29 19.42
CA ARG A 254 -5.75 0.50 20.38
C ARG A 254 -6.08 -0.29 21.66
N ALA A 255 -6.59 -1.51 21.51
CA ALA A 255 -6.97 -2.37 22.63
C ALA A 255 -5.76 -2.73 23.51
N GLY A 256 -4.59 -2.97 22.90
CA GLY A 256 -3.35 -3.26 23.62
C GLY A 256 -2.70 -2.06 24.29
N GLY A 257 -3.27 -0.85 24.21
CA GLY A 257 -2.65 0.37 24.73
C GLY A 257 -1.32 0.72 24.06
N LEU A 258 -1.01 0.11 22.91
CA LEU A 258 0.23 0.33 22.15
C LEU A 258 0.26 1.71 21.47
N ALA A 259 -0.87 2.41 21.48
CA ALA A 259 -1.03 3.80 21.04
C ALA A 259 -0.72 4.84 22.13
N LYS A 260 -0.41 4.45 23.37
CA LYS A 260 -0.20 5.34 24.54
C LYS A 260 1.02 6.27 24.45
N GLU A 261 1.82 6.22 23.39
CA GLU A 261 2.85 7.22 23.09
C GLU A 261 2.26 8.54 22.51
N VAL A 262 0.93 8.63 22.34
CA VAL A 262 0.24 9.85 21.90
C VAL A 262 -0.26 10.64 23.13
N PRO A 263 0.02 11.96 23.24
CA PRO A 263 -0.46 12.79 24.34
C PRO A 263 -1.98 12.72 24.51
N ASP A 264 -2.42 12.85 25.77
CA ASP A 264 -3.79 12.68 26.24
C ASP A 264 -4.81 13.51 25.42
N GLY A 265 -5.93 12.89 25.04
CA GLY A 265 -7.08 13.58 24.40
C GLY A 265 -7.26 13.46 22.88
N MET A 266 -6.34 12.83 22.13
CA MET A 266 -6.46 12.71 20.66
C MET A 266 -6.40 11.24 20.21
N HIS A 267 -7.42 10.45 20.59
CA HIS A 267 -7.54 9.08 20.08
C HIS A 267 -7.83 9.12 18.57
N PRO A 268 -6.96 8.54 17.71
CA PRO A 268 -7.26 8.42 16.29
C PRO A 268 -8.59 7.66 16.10
N PRO A 269 -9.41 8.03 15.09
CA PRO A 269 -10.66 7.34 14.81
C PRO A 269 -10.41 5.84 14.60
N LEU A 270 -11.32 5.00 15.10
CA LEU A 270 -11.25 3.53 15.05
C LEU A 270 -10.97 2.99 13.65
N LEU A 271 -11.51 3.70 12.66
CA LEU A 271 -11.33 3.45 11.23
C LEU A 271 -10.75 4.71 10.59
N PRO A 272 -9.55 4.64 9.99
CA PRO A 272 -9.04 5.72 9.18
C PRO A 272 -10.03 6.03 8.05
N GLY A 273 -10.27 7.31 7.76
CA GLY A 273 -11.26 7.71 6.75
C GLY A 273 -11.04 7.09 5.36
N PHE A 274 -9.79 6.76 5.00
CA PHE A 274 -9.49 6.09 3.74
C PHE A 274 -9.93 4.62 3.71
N VAL A 275 -9.93 3.93 4.86
CA VAL A 275 -10.43 2.55 4.97
C VAL A 275 -11.95 2.54 4.84
N LEU A 276 -12.62 3.53 5.44
CA LEU A 276 -14.06 3.74 5.22
C LEU A 276 -14.37 4.02 3.76
N GLY A 277 -13.58 4.89 3.12
CA GLY A 277 -13.70 5.16 1.68
C GLY A 277 -13.52 3.92 0.83
N PHE A 278 -12.52 3.08 1.13
CA PHE A 278 -12.31 1.79 0.47
C PHE A 278 -13.53 0.88 0.61
N LEU A 279 -13.99 0.66 1.85
CA LEU A 279 -15.13 -0.22 2.13
C LEU A 279 -16.41 0.28 1.46
N LEU A 280 -16.66 1.59 1.51
CA LEU A 280 -17.81 2.20 0.87
C LEU A 280 -17.78 1.98 -0.65
N LEU A 281 -16.66 2.26 -1.31
CA LEU A 281 -16.52 2.07 -2.76
C LEU A 281 -16.63 0.59 -3.17
N ALA A 282 -16.09 -0.32 -2.37
CA ALA A 282 -16.23 -1.77 -2.59
C ALA A 282 -17.69 -2.23 -2.48
N VAL A 283 -18.43 -1.75 -1.47
CA VAL A 283 -19.86 -2.04 -1.33
C VAL A 283 -20.65 -1.48 -2.51
N LEU A 284 -20.42 -0.21 -2.87
CA LEU A 284 -21.10 0.44 -3.99
C LEU A 284 -20.83 -0.25 -5.33
N ASN A 285 -19.61 -0.70 -5.58
CA ASN A 285 -19.29 -1.49 -6.77
C ASN A 285 -19.97 -2.87 -6.73
N SER A 286 -19.96 -3.55 -5.58
CA SER A 286 -20.58 -4.86 -5.39
C SER A 286 -22.09 -4.87 -5.58
N VAL A 287 -22.80 -3.78 -5.24
CA VAL A 287 -24.26 -3.66 -5.47
C VAL A 287 -24.61 -3.13 -6.87
N GLY A 288 -23.62 -2.94 -7.76
CA GLY A 288 -23.83 -2.48 -9.13
C GLY A 288 -24.13 -0.98 -9.28
N VAL A 289 -23.86 -0.18 -8.24
CA VAL A 289 -24.09 1.29 -8.30
C VAL A 289 -23.00 2.01 -9.10
N ILE A 290 -21.78 1.48 -9.12
CA ILE A 290 -20.65 2.07 -9.85
C ILE A 290 -20.57 1.43 -11.24
N PRO A 291 -20.77 2.21 -12.34
CA PRO A 291 -20.56 1.70 -13.69
C PRO A 291 -19.11 1.24 -13.91
N GLU A 292 -18.91 0.21 -14.74
CA GLU A 292 -17.58 -0.35 -15.01
C GLU A 292 -16.56 0.70 -15.47
N THR A 293 -16.97 1.63 -16.33
CA THR A 293 -16.12 2.74 -16.80
C THR A 293 -15.64 3.65 -15.66
N VAL A 294 -16.49 3.87 -14.65
CA VAL A 294 -16.16 4.67 -13.46
C VAL A 294 -15.24 3.87 -12.53
N ALA A 295 -15.50 2.57 -12.35
CA ALA A 295 -14.63 1.68 -11.59
C ALA A 295 -13.22 1.61 -12.21
N ASP A 296 -13.14 1.54 -13.54
CA ASP A 296 -11.87 1.51 -14.25
C ASP A 296 -11.09 2.81 -14.12
N LEU A 297 -11.78 3.95 -14.29
CA LEU A 297 -11.19 5.27 -14.07
C LEU A 297 -10.71 5.45 -12.64
N ALA A 298 -11.51 5.07 -11.64
CA ALA A 298 -11.13 5.10 -10.23
C ALA A 298 -9.89 4.25 -9.96
N GLY A 299 -9.81 3.08 -10.60
CA GLY A 299 -8.64 2.23 -10.57
C GLY A 299 -7.39 2.87 -11.19
N THR A 300 -7.53 3.55 -12.33
CA THR A 300 -6.42 4.29 -12.96
C THR A 300 -5.95 5.43 -12.07
N LEU A 301 -6.87 6.22 -11.53
CA LEU A 301 -6.57 7.30 -10.57
C LEU A 301 -5.92 6.77 -9.31
N SER A 302 -6.38 5.62 -8.79
CA SER A 302 -5.75 4.92 -7.66
C SER A 302 -4.29 4.58 -7.97
N ARG A 303 -4.01 3.96 -9.11
CA ARG A 303 -2.63 3.60 -9.50
C ARG A 303 -1.71 4.82 -9.56
N TRP A 304 -2.16 5.89 -10.21
CA TRP A 304 -1.38 7.14 -10.27
C TRP A 304 -1.20 7.80 -8.91
N ALA A 305 -2.24 7.85 -8.07
CA ALA A 305 -2.15 8.39 -6.72
C ALA A 305 -1.13 7.61 -5.85
N LEU A 306 -1.13 6.28 -5.93
CA LEU A 306 -0.16 5.43 -5.23
C LEU A 306 1.27 5.61 -5.77
N LEU A 307 1.42 5.79 -7.08
CA LEU A 307 2.73 6.04 -7.70
C LEU A 307 3.31 7.39 -7.27
N ILE A 308 2.50 8.45 -7.28
CA ILE A 308 2.85 9.79 -6.76
C ILE A 308 3.20 9.73 -5.27
N ALA A 309 2.43 8.98 -4.48
CA ALA A 309 2.69 8.78 -3.07
C ALA A 309 4.03 8.07 -2.82
N ILE A 310 4.35 7.02 -3.58
CA ILE A 310 5.62 6.31 -3.47
C ILE A 310 6.80 7.18 -3.88
N ALA A 311 6.66 7.94 -4.97
CA ALA A 311 7.67 8.94 -5.33
C ALA A 311 7.93 9.90 -4.15
N ALA A 312 6.88 10.41 -3.52
CA ALA A 312 6.99 11.28 -2.36
C ALA A 312 7.59 10.58 -1.13
N VAL A 313 7.27 9.32 -0.88
CA VAL A 313 7.91 8.52 0.19
C VAL A 313 9.41 8.36 -0.07
N GLY A 314 9.80 8.11 -1.33
CA GLY A 314 11.20 8.05 -1.75
C GLY A 314 11.92 9.37 -1.50
N ILE A 315 11.34 10.50 -1.92
CA ILE A 315 11.90 11.85 -1.68
C ILE A 315 12.08 12.14 -0.20
N ARG A 316 11.26 11.57 0.69
CA ARG A 316 11.41 11.80 2.15
C ARG A 316 12.42 10.86 2.80
N THR A 317 12.91 9.86 2.08
CA THR A 317 13.76 8.82 2.62
C THR A 317 15.22 9.05 2.26
N SER A 318 16.10 9.01 3.26
CA SER A 318 17.53 8.98 3.05
C SER A 318 17.99 7.56 2.69
N VAL A 319 18.76 7.42 1.60
CA VAL A 319 19.34 6.14 1.17
C VAL A 319 20.21 5.53 2.27
N SER A 320 21.11 6.33 2.87
CA SER A 320 21.97 5.86 3.96
C SER A 320 21.14 5.33 5.13
N LYS A 321 20.12 6.08 5.56
CA LYS A 321 19.21 5.60 6.62
C LYS A 321 18.50 4.32 6.20
N MET A 322 18.02 4.21 4.97
CA MET A 322 17.33 3.01 4.48
C MET A 322 18.22 1.76 4.50
N LEU A 323 19.49 1.90 4.15
CA LEU A 323 20.46 0.80 4.22
C LEU A 323 20.75 0.37 5.67
N ASP A 324 20.63 1.27 6.65
CA ASP A 324 20.76 0.96 8.09
C ASP A 324 19.63 0.05 8.62
N VAL A 325 18.59 -0.23 7.82
CA VAL A 325 17.61 -1.25 8.22
C VAL A 325 18.33 -2.61 8.33
N GLY A 326 19.32 -2.91 7.50
CA GLY A 326 20.26 -4.03 7.69
C GLY A 326 19.76 -5.42 7.27
N GLY A 327 20.70 -6.36 7.14
CA GLY A 327 20.47 -7.69 6.54
C GLY A 327 19.43 -8.56 7.23
N THR A 328 19.25 -8.46 8.56
CA THR A 328 18.24 -9.29 9.25
C THR A 328 16.80 -8.90 8.89
N ALA A 329 16.55 -7.67 8.45
CA ALA A 329 15.24 -7.29 7.93
C ALA A 329 15.01 -7.81 6.49
N ILE A 330 16.07 -7.91 5.69
CA ILE A 330 16.01 -8.54 4.36
C ILE A 330 15.67 -10.02 4.54
N ALA A 331 16.41 -10.71 5.42
CA ALA A 331 16.15 -12.11 5.75
C ALA A 331 14.71 -12.34 6.23
N LEU A 332 14.18 -11.44 7.06
CA LEU A 332 12.79 -11.50 7.52
C LEU A 332 11.78 -11.44 6.35
N ILE A 333 11.89 -10.48 5.43
CA ILE A 333 10.95 -10.38 4.30
C ILE A 333 11.09 -11.58 3.35
N VAL A 334 12.32 -12.05 3.12
CA VAL A 334 12.59 -13.22 2.28
C VAL A 334 11.94 -14.46 2.88
N ILE A 335 12.12 -14.72 4.18
CA ILE A 335 11.53 -15.90 4.82
C ILE A 335 10.00 -15.79 4.90
N GLU A 336 9.44 -14.60 5.11
CA GLU A 336 7.99 -14.36 5.00
C GLU A 336 7.47 -14.69 3.59
N THR A 337 8.20 -14.30 2.54
CA THR A 337 7.85 -14.58 1.14
C THR A 337 7.92 -16.07 0.83
N ILE A 338 8.98 -16.75 1.27
CA ILE A 338 9.13 -18.20 1.12
C ILE A 338 8.01 -18.92 1.88
N PHE A 339 7.72 -18.50 3.11
CA PHE A 339 6.65 -19.08 3.92
C PHE A 339 5.29 -18.98 3.21
N LEU A 340 4.93 -17.79 2.71
CA LEU A 340 3.70 -17.60 1.94
C LEU A 340 3.68 -18.49 0.70
N GLY A 341 4.80 -18.53 -0.04
CA GLY A 341 4.96 -19.39 -1.22
C GLY A 341 4.68 -20.85 -0.91
N LEU A 342 5.35 -21.39 0.11
CA LEU A 342 5.16 -22.78 0.54
C LEU A 342 3.74 -23.03 1.04
N PHE A 343 3.17 -22.11 1.82
CA PHE A 343 1.81 -22.24 2.36
C PHE A 343 0.78 -22.36 1.23
N ILE A 344 0.83 -21.45 0.24
CA ILE A 344 -0.10 -21.48 -0.88
C ILE A 344 0.15 -22.71 -1.76
N LEU A 345 1.40 -23.05 -2.06
CA LEU A 345 1.73 -24.23 -2.87
C LEU A 345 1.22 -25.53 -2.23
N THR A 346 1.44 -25.70 -0.92
CA THR A 346 0.93 -26.85 -0.18
C THR A 346 -0.59 -26.86 -0.15
N GLY A 347 -1.22 -25.72 0.13
CA GLY A 347 -2.68 -25.63 0.19
C GLY A 347 -3.36 -25.95 -1.13
N VAL A 348 -2.84 -25.43 -2.24
CA VAL A 348 -3.35 -25.72 -3.59
C VAL A 348 -3.27 -27.21 -3.91
N ARG A 349 -2.14 -27.87 -3.59
CA ARG A 349 -2.01 -29.33 -3.80
C ARG A 349 -2.93 -30.18 -2.93
N LEU A 350 -3.32 -29.67 -1.75
CA LEU A 350 -4.23 -30.38 -0.85
C LEU A 350 -5.70 -30.22 -1.27
N ILE A 351 -6.07 -29.08 -1.84
CA ILE A 351 -7.46 -28.76 -2.21
C ILE A 351 -7.83 -29.36 -3.57
N GLY A 352 -6.87 -29.48 -4.50
CA GLY A 352 -7.13 -29.93 -5.87
C GLY A 352 -7.59 -28.80 -6.77
#